data_AF-A0A9Y2MSM4-F1
#
_entry.id   AF-A0A9Y2MSM4-F1
#
_cell.length_a   1.000
_cell.length_b   1.000
_cell.length_c   1.000
_cell.angle_alpha   90.00
_cell.angle_beta   90.00
_cell.angle_gamma   90.00
#
_symmetry.space_group_name_H-M   'P 1'
#
loop_
_entity.id
_entity.type
_entity.pdbx_description
1 polymer ?
#
loop_
_entity_poly.entity_id
_entity_poly.type
_entity_poly.pdbx_seq_one_letter_code
_entity_poly.pdbx_strand_id
1 'polypeptide(L)' 'MWRQHRQLWLNSPALLVRGIAQVGQDTVSLVADQVTPLDLKSLAAASRDFR' A
#
# COMPACT_ATOMS: atom_id res chain seq x y z
N MET A 1 -17.19 7.64 4.92
CA MET A 1 -16.33 6.90 3.97
C MET A 1 -14.89 7.45 3.89
N TRP A 2 -14.65 8.77 3.75
CA TRP A 2 -13.27 9.33 3.71
C TRP A 2 -12.46 9.18 5.00
N ARG A 3 -13.08 9.38 6.18
CA ARG A 3 -12.38 9.31 7.48
C ARG A 3 -11.74 7.95 7.76
N GLN A 4 -12.42 6.85 7.39
CA GLN A 4 -11.90 5.49 7.55
C GLN A 4 -10.70 5.23 6.63
N HIS A 5 -10.79 5.63 5.36
CA HIS A 5 -9.65 5.55 4.45
C HIS A 5 -8.47 6.35 5.00
N ARG A 6 -8.67 7.61 5.40
CA ARG A 6 -7.59 8.43 5.97
C ARG A 6 -6.93 7.79 7.20
N GLN A 7 -7.68 7.11 8.06
CA GLN A 7 -7.11 6.39 9.20
C GLN A 7 -6.26 5.20 8.77
N LEU A 8 -6.67 4.45 7.74
CA LEU A 8 -5.86 3.36 7.18
C LEU A 8 -4.53 3.88 6.63
N TRP A 9 -4.55 5.02 5.93
CA TRP A 9 -3.34 5.64 5.37
C TRP A 9 -2.35 6.12 6.44
N LEU A 10 -2.85 6.64 7.56
CA LEU A 10 -2.00 7.18 8.62
C LEU A 10 -1.49 6.13 9.61
N ASN A 11 -2.24 5.06 9.83
CA ASN A 11 -1.94 4.09 10.88
C ASN A 11 -1.27 2.80 10.37
N SER A 12 -1.18 2.60 9.05
CA SER A 12 -0.58 1.40 8.47
C SER A 12 0.87 1.68 8.09
N PRO A 13 1.85 0.88 8.57
CA PRO A 13 3.26 1.07 8.22
C PRO A 13 3.54 0.75 6.74
N ALA A 14 2.69 -0.05 6.10
CA ALA A 14 2.71 -0.30 4.67
C ALA A 14 1.29 -0.55 4.16
N LEU A 15 1.11 -0.27 2.86
CA LEU A 15 -0.16 -0.42 2.16
C LEU A 15 0.08 -1.11 0.83
N LEU A 16 -0.82 -2.03 0.47
CA LEU A 16 -0.99 -2.51 -0.88
C LEU A 16 -2.09 -1.67 -1.54
N VAL A 17 -1.74 -0.98 -2.63
CA VAL A 17 -2.66 -0.11 -3.36
C VAL A 17 -2.87 -0.64 -4.77
N ARG A 18 -4.12 -0.87 -5.14
CA ARG A 18 -4.52 -1.23 -6.52
C ARG A 18 -5.26 -0.07 -7.13
N GLY A 19 -4.87 0.31 -8.34
CA GLY A 19 -5.48 1.43 -9.05
C GLY A 19 -4.87 1.68 -10.41
N ILE A 20 -5.23 2.83 -10.98
CA ILE A 20 -4.74 3.27 -12.28
C ILE A 20 -3.60 4.27 -12.05
N ALA A 21 -2.44 3.97 -12.64
CA ALA A 21 -1.31 4.89 -12.65
C ALA A 21 -1.53 5.98 -13.71
N GLN A 22 -1.35 7.23 -13.30
CA GLN A 22 -1.29 8.40 -14.16
C GLN A 22 0.14 8.92 -14.13
N VAL A 23 0.85 8.68 -15.23
CA VAL A 23 2.27 9.04 -15.36
C VAL A 23 2.35 10.42 -16.01
N GLY A 24 2.80 11.40 -15.24
CA GLY A 24 3.22 12.71 -15.73
C GLY A 24 4.73 12.75 -15.99
N GLN A 25 5.21 13.92 -16.43
CA GLN A 25 6.60 14.10 -16.87
C GLN A 25 7.62 13.83 -15.75
N ASP A 26 7.31 14.21 -14.51
CA ASP A 26 8.18 14.03 -13.34
C ASP A 26 7.45 13.46 -12.11
N THR A 27 6.18 13.10 -12.27
CA THR A 27 5.34 12.64 -11.17
C THR A 27 4.48 11.46 -11.60
N VAL A 28 4.34 10.47 -10.73
CA VAL A 28 3.37 9.39 -10.90
C VAL A 28 2.29 9.56 -9.83
N SER A 29 1.07 9.80 -10.28
CA SER A 29 -0.12 9.78 -9.44
C SER A 29 -0.80 8.42 -9.57
N LEU A 30 -1.45 7.94 -8.51
CA LEU A 30 -2.23 6.71 -8.57
C LEU A 30 -3.66 6.99 -8.10
N VAL A 31 -4.63 6.72 -8.97
CA VAL A 31 -6.05 6.72 -8.60
C VAL A 31 -6.37 5.34 -8.03
N ALA A 32 -6.50 5.25 -6.72
CA ALA A 32 -6.68 3.98 -6.00
C ALA A 32 -8.15 3.53 -6.03
N ASP A 33 -8.37 2.30 -6.52
CA ASP A 33 -9.67 1.62 -6.42
C ASP A 33 -9.76 0.80 -5.12
N GLN A 34 -8.62 0.30 -4.63
CA GLN A 34 -8.52 -0.46 -3.38
C GLN A 34 -7.24 -0.11 -2.62
N VAL A 35 -7.35 -0.07 -1.30
CA VAL A 35 -6.24 0.17 -0.36
C VAL A 35 -6.37 -0.84 0.79
N THR A 36 -5.33 -1.64 0.98
CA THR A 36 -5.31 -2.67 2.02
C THR A 36 -4.03 -2.53 2.86
N PRO A 37 -4.13 -2.52 4.20
CA PRO A 37 -2.96 -2.59 5.07
C PRO A 37 -2.12 -3.83 4.79
N LEU A 38 -0.81 -3.66 4.67
CA LEU A 38 0.12 -4.76 4.51
C LEU A 38 0.85 -5.01 5.83
N ASP A 39 0.63 -6.18 6.43
CA ASP A 39 1.36 -6.60 7.62
C ASP A 39 2.76 -7.10 7.23
N LEU A 40 3.76 -6.24 7.40
CA LEU A 40 5.14 -6.55 7.07
C LEU A 40 5.76 -7.59 8.01
N LYS A 41 5.23 -7.75 9.24
CA LYS A 41 5.82 -8.67 10.24
C LYS A 41 5.58 -10.12 9.84
N SER A 42 4.40 -10.45 9.34
CA SER A 42 4.11 -11.79 8.80
C SER A 42 4.86 -12.08 7.50
N LEU A 43 5.10 -11.08 6.66
CA LEU A 43 5.88 -11.23 5.42
C LEU A 43 7.37 -11.50 5.66
N ALA A 44 7.99 -10.85 6.65
CA ALA A 44 9.39 -11.06 6.99
C ALA A 44 9.68 -12.50 7.47
N ALA A 45 8.70 -13.17 8.09
CA ALA A 45 8.84 -14.55 8.55
C ALA A 45 8.84 -15.58 7.41
N ALA A 46 8.37 -15.22 6.21
CA ALA A 46 8.23 -16.14 5.08
C ALA A 46 9.47 -16.21 4.17
N SER A 47 10.54 -15.46 4.45
CA SER A 47 11.78 -15.54 3.67
C SER A 47 12.59 -16.77 4.09
N ARG A 48 12.16 -17.94 3.62
CA ARG A 48 12.80 -19.24 3.86
C ARG A 48 13.95 -19.54 2.89
N ASP A 49 14.20 -18.65 1.94
CA ASP A 49 15.17 -18.82 0.84
C ASP A 49 16.57 -18.24 1.14
N PHE A 50 16.80 -17.70 2.34
CA PHE A 50 18.13 -17.25 2.80
C PHE A 50 18.77 -18.21 3.84
N ARG A 51 18.53 -19.52 3.72
CA ARG A 51 19.17 -20.54 4.57
C ARG A 51 19.98 -21.54 3.77
#